data_AF-A0A0C1U7G8-F1
#
_entry.id   AF-A0A0C1U7G8-F1
#
_cell.length_a   1.000
_cell.length_b   1.000
_cell.length_c   1.000
_cell.angle_alpha   90.00
_cell.angle_beta   90.00
_cell.angle_gamma   90.00
#
_symmetry.space_group_name_H-M   'P 1'
#
loop_
_entity.id
_entity.type
_entity.pdbx_description
1 polymer ?
#
loop_
_entity_poly.entity_id
_entity_poly.type
_entity_poly.pdbx_seq_one_letter_code
_entity_poly.pdbx_strand_id
1 'polypeptide(L)' 'MDEAMKTCTVCGESFAPGAQQSPYEEAGEWLAAELWNDAGSLCSLCLENRAKLAMMYVIDR' A
#
# COMPACT_ATOMS: atom_id res chain seq x y z
N MET A 1 -21.15 -1.61 -7.20
CA MET A 1 -20.59 -0.89 -6.05
C MET A 1 -19.58 0.06 -6.63
N ASP A 2 -19.94 1.34 -6.75
CA ASP A 2 -19.03 2.37 -7.24
C ASP A 2 -17.91 2.55 -6.21
N GLU A 3 -16.73 2.00 -6.50
CA GLU A 3 -15.52 2.27 -5.73
C GLU A 3 -15.16 3.73 -5.96
N ALA A 4 -15.39 4.57 -4.95
CA ALA A 4 -15.00 5.97 -5.00
C ALA A 4 -13.48 6.05 -5.20
N MET A 5 -13.07 6.64 -6.32
CA MET A 5 -11.66 6.90 -6.63
C MET A 5 -11.03 7.67 -5.46
N LYS A 6 -9.91 7.16 -4.96
CA LYS A 6 -9.10 7.80 -3.91
C LYS A 6 -7.83 8.37 -4.52
N THR A 7 -7.19 9.28 -3.80
CA THR A 7 -5.87 9.80 -4.15
C THR A 7 -4.82 9.13 -3.28
N CYS A 8 -3.79 8.54 -3.90
CA CYS A 8 -2.68 7.95 -3.18
C CYS A 8 -1.90 9.02 -2.42
N THR A 9 -1.71 8.86 -1.13
CA THR A 9 -0.98 9.82 -0.28
C THR A 9 0.52 9.85 -0.56
N VAL A 10 1.08 8.83 -1.22
CA VAL A 10 2.50 8.73 -1.56
C VAL A 10 2.82 9.32 -2.93
N CYS A 11 2.10 8.91 -3.98
CA CYS A 11 2.40 9.35 -5.35
C CYS A 11 1.42 10.39 -5.90
N GLY A 12 0.28 10.64 -5.24
CA GLY A 12 -0.73 11.59 -5.70
C GLY A 12 -1.65 11.08 -6.81
N GLU A 13 -1.44 9.87 -7.31
CA GLU A 13 -2.28 9.30 -8.38
C GLU A 13 -3.65 8.88 -7.87
N SER A 14 -4.66 9.02 -8.73
CA SER A 14 -6.00 8.51 -8.45
C SER A 14 -6.05 7.00 -8.63
N PHE A 15 -6.64 6.27 -7.68
CA PHE A 15 -6.78 4.83 -7.74
C PHE A 15 -8.16 4.37 -7.26
N ALA A 16 -8.65 3.28 -7.83
CA ALA A 16 -9.79 2.56 -7.27
C ALA A 16 -9.24 1.59 -6.21
N PRO A 17 -9.67 1.70 -4.93
CA PRO A 17 -9.42 0.65 -3.97
C PRO A 17 -10.08 -0.62 -4.51
N GLY A 18 -9.40 -1.76 -4.49
CA GLY A 18 -9.96 -3.03 -4.96
C GLY A 18 -9.37 -4.20 -4.16
N ALA A 19 -9.70 -5.42 -4.57
CA ALA A 19 -9.07 -6.60 -3.99
C ALA A 19 -7.56 -6.60 -4.27
N GLN A 20 -6.74 -6.84 -3.25
CA GLN A 20 -5.29 -6.96 -3.40
C GLN A 20 -4.95 -8.07 -4.39
N GLN A 21 -4.00 -7.80 -5.29
CA GLN A 21 -3.72 -8.68 -6.42
C GLN A 21 -2.37 -9.39 -6.32
N SER A 22 -1.50 -8.98 -5.39
CA SER A 22 -0.20 -9.61 -5.18
C SER A 22 0.16 -9.74 -3.69
N PRO A 23 1.02 -10.71 -3.31
CA PRO A 23 1.51 -10.83 -1.94
C PRO A 23 2.25 -9.59 -1.45
N TYR A 24 2.88 -8.83 -2.36
CA TYR A 24 3.56 -7.58 -2.00
C TYR A 24 2.56 -6.45 -1.74
N GLU A 25 1.43 -6.42 -2.43
CA GLU A 25 0.36 -5.48 -2.14
C GLU A 25 -0.27 -5.77 -0.77
N GLU A 26 -0.56 -7.05 -0.49
CA GLU A 26 -1.07 -7.49 0.82
C GLU A 26 -0.10 -7.16 1.95
N ALA A 27 1.18 -7.49 1.79
CA ALA A 27 2.21 -7.16 2.77
C ALA A 27 2.36 -5.63 2.94
N GLY A 28 2.28 -4.87 1.84
CA GLY A 28 2.32 -3.42 1.86
C GLY A 28 1.18 -2.81 2.67
N GLU A 29 -0.02 -3.37 2.55
CA GLU A 29 -1.22 -2.93 3.26
C GLU A 29 -1.13 -3.29 4.75
N TRP A 30 -0.62 -4.48 5.08
CA TRP A 30 -0.34 -4.84 6.47
C TRP A 30 0.66 -3.88 7.11
N LEU A 31 1.75 -3.56 6.41
CA LEU A 31 2.74 -2.59 6.91
C LEU A 31 2.14 -1.18 7.04
N ALA A 32 1.23 -0.79 6.12
CA ALA A 32 0.51 0.47 6.18
C ALA A 32 -0.31 0.59 7.47
N ALA A 33 -0.98 -0.49 7.88
CA ALA A 33 -1.71 -0.53 9.13
C ALA A 33 -0.79 -0.51 10.35
N GLU A 34 0.25 -1.36 10.35
CA GLU A 34 1.02 -1.65 11.56
C GLU A 34 2.12 -0.62 11.86
N LEU A 35 2.77 -0.05 10.84
CA LEU A 35 3.90 0.86 11.03
C LEU A 35 3.59 2.33 10.74
N TRP A 36 2.71 2.61 9.78
CA TRP A 36 2.50 3.97 9.26
C TRP A 36 1.10 4.54 9.51
N ASN A 37 0.15 3.70 9.95
CA ASN A 37 -1.24 4.07 10.19
C ASN A 37 -1.90 4.78 8.99
N ASP A 38 -1.57 4.35 7.77
CA ASP A 38 -2.05 4.93 6.50
C ASP A 38 -2.68 3.87 5.58
N ALA A 39 -3.16 2.77 6.17
CA ALA A 39 -3.91 1.71 5.49
C ALA A 39 -5.08 2.26 4.66
N GLY A 40 -5.27 1.68 3.48
CA GLY A 40 -6.33 2.04 2.53
C GLY A 40 -6.17 3.41 1.86
N SER A 41 -5.01 4.07 2.03
CA SER A 41 -4.70 5.38 1.43
C SER A 41 -3.63 5.33 0.33
N LEU A 42 -3.06 4.15 0.06
CA LEU A 42 -2.06 3.94 -0.99
C LEU A 42 -2.63 3.15 -2.17
N CYS A 43 -2.13 3.41 -3.36
CA CYS A 43 -2.39 2.58 -4.52
C CYS A 43 -1.55 1.28 -4.49
N SER A 44 -1.98 0.27 -5.25
CA SER A 44 -1.33 -1.03 -5.37
C SER A 44 0.19 -0.93 -5.60
N LEU A 45 0.64 -0.08 -6.53
CA LEU A 45 2.06 0.12 -6.82
C LEU A 45 2.86 0.63 -5.61
N CYS A 46 2.30 1.59 -4.87
CA CYS A 46 2.95 2.13 -3.67
C CYS A 46 2.96 1.11 -2.53
N LEU A 47 1.93 0.28 -2.39
CA LEU A 47 1.91 -0.83 -1.44
C LEU A 47 2.98 -1.88 -1.78
N GLU A 48 3.10 -2.28 -3.04
CA GLU A 48 4.13 -3.23 -3.45
C GLU A 48 5.54 -2.70 -3.22
N ASN A 49 5.79 -1.44 -3.58
CA ASN A 49 7.09 -0.80 -3.38
C ASN A 49 7.43 -0.73 -1.89
N ARG A 50 6.44 -0.40 -1.04
CA ARG A 50 6.60 -0.40 0.41
C ARG A 50 7.02 -1.77 0.93
N ALA A 51 6.34 -2.84 0.53
CA ALA A 51 6.72 -4.19 0.94
C ALA A 51 8.15 -4.56 0.50
N LYS A 52 8.49 -4.30 -0.76
CA LYS A 52 9.84 -4.59 -1.31
C LYS A 52 10.92 -3.80 -0.55
N LEU A 53 10.69 -2.51 -0.31
CA LEU A 53 11.62 -1.67 0.45
C LEU A 53 11.74 -2.12 1.91
N ALA A 54 10.64 -2.54 2.54
CA ALA A 54 10.69 -3.09 3.90
C ALA A 54 11.55 -4.36 3.98
N MET A 55 11.42 -5.27 3.00
CA MET A 55 12.30 -6.45 2.92
C MET A 55 13.77 -6.09 2.71
N MET A 56 14.08 -4.97 2.04
CA MET A 56 15.46 -4.55 1.81
C MET A 56 16.06 -3.79 3.00
N TYR A 57 15.26 -3.00 3.72
CA TYR A 57 15.78 -1.96 4.63
C TYR A 57 15.20 -1.99 6.05
N VAL A 58 14.16 -2.78 6.33
CA VAL A 58 13.42 -2.76 7.61
C VAL A 58 13.60 -4.05 8.41
N ILE A 59 14.25 -5.09 7.87
CA ILE A 59 14.48 -6.39 8.53
C ILE A 59 15.27 -6.30 9.85
N ASP A 60 15.97 -5.19 10.11
CA ASP A 60 16.92 -5.06 11.24
C ASP A 60 16.42 -4.13 12.37
N ARG A 61 15.11 -4.04 12.59
CA ARG A 61 14.51 -3.29 13.71
C ARG A 61 13.88 -4.19 14.78
#